data_AF-A0A419NE79-F1
#
_entry.id   AF-A0A419NE79-F1
#
_cell.length_a   1.000
_cell.length_b   1.000
_cell.length_c   1.000
_cell.angle_alpha   90.00
_cell.angle_beta   90.00
_cell.angle_gamma   90.00
#
_symmetry.space_group_name_H-M   'P 1'
#
loop_
_entity.id
_entity.type
_entity.pdbx_description
1 polymer ?
#
loop_
_entity_poly.entity_id
_entity_poly.type
_entity_poly.pdbx_seq_one_letter_code
_entity_poly.pdbx_strand_id
1 'polypeptide(L)'
;MSFREIKWKVIECLKNGNIEFEARREIQLKNLLSTGDISPFEVAALIGRASGDNHQVRPHHFDSSIDVHIITVMRAGTEWYIKWYFTDPISVFISVHH
;
A
#
# COMPACT_ATOMS: atom_id res chain seq x y z
N MET A 1 6.95 -14.28 1.86
CA MET A 1 7.12 -13.50 3.11
C MET A 1 5.85 -13.63 3.94
N SER A 2 5.97 -13.73 5.25
CA SER A 2 4.85 -13.58 6.17
C SER A 2 4.28 -12.16 6.11
N PHE A 3 3.00 -11.98 6.49
CA PHE A 3 2.42 -10.63 6.54
C PHE A 3 3.18 -9.71 7.50
N ARG A 4 3.75 -10.24 8.58
CA ARG A 4 4.57 -9.46 9.52
C ARG A 4 5.79 -8.83 8.83
N GLU A 5 6.49 -9.59 8.00
CA GLU A 5 7.65 -9.12 7.24
C GLU A 5 7.23 -8.10 6.17
N ILE A 6 6.15 -8.39 5.44
CA ILE A 6 5.57 -7.49 4.43
C ILE A 6 5.19 -6.14 5.05
N LYS A 7 4.50 -6.18 6.20
CA LYS A 7 4.08 -5.01 6.96
C LYS A 7 5.27 -4.19 7.45
N TRP A 8 6.30 -4.85 7.98
CA TRP A 8 7.51 -4.18 8.43
C TRP A 8 8.20 -3.46 7.26
N LYS A 9 8.40 -4.16 6.14
CA LYS A 9 9.05 -3.64 4.94
C LYS A 9 8.34 -2.42 4.35
N VAL A 10 7.02 -2.48 4.15
CA VAL A 10 6.29 -1.33 3.57
C VAL A 10 6.29 -0.11 4.51
N ILE A 11 6.23 -0.32 5.83
CA ILE A 11 6.33 0.77 6.80
C ILE A 11 7.73 1.39 6.78
N GLU A 12 8.78 0.58 6.63
CA GLU A 12 10.14 1.08 6.48
C GLU A 12 10.30 1.91 5.20
N CYS A 13 9.80 1.42 4.06
CA CYS A 13 9.79 2.18 2.80
C CYS A 13 9.09 3.53 2.95
N LEU A 14 7.92 3.57 3.59
CA LEU A 14 7.17 4.82 3.84
C LEU A 14 7.96 5.80 4.72
N LYS A 15 8.65 5.32 5.75
CA LYS A 15 9.46 6.15 6.65
C LYS A 15 10.70 6.72 5.97
N ASN A 16 11.32 5.94 5.10
CA ASN A 16 12.56 6.32 4.42
C ASN A 16 12.31 7.09 3.11
N GLY A 17 11.04 7.27 2.70
CA GLY A 17 10.70 7.88 1.40
C GLY A 17 11.00 7.00 0.19
N ASN A 18 11.25 5.69 0.41
CA ASN A 18 11.49 4.72 -0.66
C ASN A 18 10.15 4.23 -1.25
N ILE A 19 9.37 5.19 -1.75
CA ILE A 19 8.04 4.94 -2.30
C ILE A 19 7.93 5.51 -3.71
N GLU A 20 7.23 4.79 -4.57
CA GLU A 20 6.85 5.23 -5.91
C GLU A 20 5.35 5.00 -6.13
N PHE A 21 4.83 5.53 -7.23
CA PHE A 21 3.42 5.44 -7.58
C PHE A 21 3.26 4.83 -8.96
N GLU A 22 2.43 3.81 -9.08
CA GLU A 22 2.10 3.23 -10.39
C GLU A 22 1.30 4.24 -11.21
N ALA A 23 1.86 4.68 -12.34
CA ALA A 23 1.21 5.61 -13.24
C ALA A 23 -0.02 4.96 -13.90
N ARG A 24 -1.21 5.50 -13.65
CA ARG A 24 -2.47 5.04 -14.25
C ARG A 24 -3.08 6.14 -15.11
N ARG A 25 -3.41 5.80 -16.37
CA ARG A 25 -3.93 6.75 -17.36
C ARG A 25 -5.27 7.41 -16.97
N GLU A 26 -6.08 6.80 -16.09
CA GLU A 26 -7.45 7.29 -15.79
C GLU A 26 -7.75 7.52 -14.31
N ILE A 27 -6.80 7.32 -13.39
CA ILE A 27 -7.12 7.10 -11.98
C ILE A 27 -6.13 7.77 -11.01
N GLN A 28 -5.92 9.09 -11.15
CA GLN A 28 -5.10 9.84 -10.17
C GLN A 28 -5.80 9.95 -8.80
N LEU A 29 -7.14 9.94 -8.77
CA LEU A 29 -7.93 10.10 -7.53
C LEU A 29 -7.88 8.90 -6.58
N LYS A 30 -7.38 7.73 -7.00
CA LYS A 30 -7.38 6.52 -6.14
C LYS A 30 -6.13 6.35 -5.29
N ASN A 31 -5.21 7.31 -5.35
CA ASN A 31 -3.99 7.26 -4.56
C ASN A 31 -3.77 8.62 -3.88
N LEU A 32 -4.49 8.83 -2.78
CA LEU A 32 -4.40 10.01 -1.92
C LEU A 32 -2.97 10.27 -1.44
N LEU A 33 -2.13 9.23 -1.36
CA LEU A 33 -0.71 9.38 -1.03
C LEU A 33 0.07 10.04 -2.17
N SER A 34 -0.27 9.74 -3.43
CA SER A 34 0.38 10.34 -4.60
C SER A 34 0.00 11.80 -4.83
N THR A 35 -1.21 12.20 -4.40
CA THR A 35 -1.70 13.58 -4.48
C THR A 35 -1.26 14.44 -3.29
N GLY A 36 -0.73 13.82 -2.23
CA GLY A 36 -0.35 14.50 -0.98
C GLY A 36 -1.51 14.77 -0.03
N ASP A 37 -2.72 14.28 -0.33
CA ASP A 37 -3.90 14.40 0.54
C ASP A 37 -3.74 13.59 1.84
N ILE A 38 -2.89 12.56 1.83
CA ILE A 38 -2.45 11.84 3.03
C ILE A 38 -0.93 11.69 3.03
N SER A 39 -0.30 11.87 4.19
CA SER A 39 1.16 11.75 4.32
C SER A 39 1.64 10.29 4.40
N PRO A 40 2.92 10.00 4.06
CA PRO A 40 3.50 8.67 4.26
C PRO A 40 3.40 8.17 5.71
N PHE A 41 3.49 9.07 6.69
CA PHE A 41 3.35 8.74 8.11
C PHE A 41 1.94 8.27 8.45
N GLU A 42 0.92 8.92 7.91
CA GLU A 42 -0.48 8.53 8.13
C GLU A 42 -0.81 7.20 7.44
N VAL A 43 -0.27 6.95 6.24
CA VAL A 43 -0.39 5.65 5.58
C VAL A 43 0.31 4.56 6.37
N ALA A 44 1.50 4.83 6.92
CA ALA A 44 2.19 3.89 7.80
C ALA A 44 1.38 3.58 9.07
N ALA A 45 0.69 4.58 9.64
CA ALA A 45 -0.20 4.39 10.78
C ALA A 45 -1.44 3.54 10.42
N LEU A 46 -2.01 3.72 9.22
CA LEU A 46 -3.12 2.88 8.70
C LEU A 46 -2.67 1.42 8.54
N ILE A 47 -1.55 1.18 7.84
CA ILE A 47 -0.97 -0.16 7.65
C ILE A 47 -0.62 -0.77 9.01
N GLY A 48 -0.14 0.04 9.96
CA GLY A 48 0.16 -0.34 11.34
C GLY A 48 -1.01 -1.02 12.08
N ARG A 49 -2.25 -0.75 11.69
CA ARG A 49 -3.46 -1.34 12.31
C ARG A 49 -3.86 -2.70 11.71
N ALA A 50 -3.38 -3.03 10.51
CA ALA A 50 -3.75 -4.27 9.84
C ALA A 50 -3.20 -5.51 10.56
N SER A 51 -4.01 -6.57 10.63
CA SER A 51 -3.60 -7.95 10.95
C SER A 51 -3.54 -8.80 9.67
N GLY A 52 -3.14 -10.07 9.81
CA GLY A 52 -3.14 -11.01 8.68
C GLY A 52 -4.53 -11.20 8.06
N ASP A 53 -5.61 -11.06 8.84
CA ASP A 53 -6.99 -11.21 8.35
C ASP A 53 -7.40 -10.05 7.44
N ASN A 54 -6.72 -8.90 7.54
CA ASN A 54 -6.94 -7.76 6.65
C ASN A 54 -6.14 -7.87 5.34
N HIS A 55 -5.18 -8.80 5.26
CA HIS A 55 -4.21 -8.87 4.17
C HIS A 55 -4.58 -9.90 3.13
N GLN A 56 -4.47 -9.49 1.87
CA GLN A 56 -4.60 -10.38 0.72
C GLN A 56 -3.42 -10.18 -0.23
N VAL A 57 -3.09 -11.24 -0.95
CA VAL A 57 -2.09 -11.23 -2.02
C VAL A 57 -2.76 -11.62 -3.32
N ARG A 58 -2.47 -10.89 -4.39
CA ARG A 58 -2.94 -11.18 -5.75
C ARG A 58 -1.77 -11.00 -6.74
N PRO A 59 -1.72 -11.78 -7.83
CA PRO A 59 -0.73 -11.55 -8.87
C PRO A 59 -0.95 -10.18 -9.54
N HIS A 60 0.12 -9.51 -9.93
CA HIS A 60 0.04 -8.29 -10.73
C HIS A 60 -0.52 -8.60 -12.13
N HIS A 61 -1.29 -7.67 -12.71
CA HIS A 61 -2.04 -7.95 -13.93
C HIS A 61 -1.17 -7.98 -15.20
N PHE A 62 -0.03 -7.29 -15.20
CA PHE A 62 0.93 -7.32 -16.31
C PHE A 62 2.03 -8.37 -16.12
N ASP A 63 2.32 -8.76 -14.87
CA ASP A 63 3.37 -9.71 -14.54
C ASP A 63 2.91 -10.55 -13.35
N SER A 64 2.43 -11.76 -13.61
CA SER A 64 1.89 -12.62 -12.55
C SER A 64 2.95 -13.14 -11.57
N SER A 65 4.24 -12.89 -11.80
CA SER A 65 5.30 -13.20 -10.84
C SER A 65 5.41 -12.18 -9.71
N ILE A 66 4.80 -11.00 -9.86
CA ILE A 66 4.81 -9.93 -8.86
C ILE A 66 3.61 -10.11 -7.91
N ASP A 67 3.91 -10.28 -6.63
CA ASP A 67 2.90 -10.27 -5.57
C ASP A 67 2.43 -8.85 -5.27
N VAL A 68 1.12 -8.63 -5.45
CA VAL A 68 0.46 -7.39 -5.07
C VAL A 68 -0.24 -7.58 -3.73
N HIS A 69 0.15 -6.78 -2.76
CA HIS A 69 -0.40 -6.77 -1.42
C HIS A 69 -1.57 -5.80 -1.34
N ILE A 70 -2.64 -6.25 -0.70
CA ILE A 70 -3.86 -5.48 -0.50
C ILE A 70 -4.20 -5.57 0.98
N ILE A 71 -4.51 -4.44 1.61
CA ILE A 71 -5.14 -4.42 2.92
C ILE A 71 -6.41 -3.57 2.89
N THR A 72 -7.39 -4.01 3.68
CA THR A 72 -8.59 -3.25 3.98
C THR A 72 -8.69 -3.08 5.50
N VAL A 73 -8.69 -1.83 5.98
CA VAL A 73 -8.68 -1.53 7.43
C VAL A 73 -9.65 -0.42 7.81
N MET A 74 -10.30 -0.55 8.96
CA MET A 74 -11.19 0.48 9.50
C MET A 74 -10.42 1.51 10.34
N ARG A 75 -10.63 2.79 10.06
CA ARG A 75 -10.19 3.93 10.89
C ARG A 75 -11.33 4.93 11.03
N ALA A 76 -11.73 5.20 12.27
CA ALA A 76 -12.76 6.19 12.60
C ALA A 76 -14.10 6.01 11.84
N GLY A 77 -14.52 4.75 11.61
CA GLY A 77 -15.76 4.44 10.88
C GLY A 77 -15.62 4.43 9.35
N THR A 78 -14.42 4.70 8.82
CA THR A 78 -14.12 4.71 7.40
C THR A 78 -13.25 3.51 7.02
N GLU A 79 -13.61 2.82 5.95
CA GLU A 79 -12.86 1.69 5.40
C GLU A 79 -11.78 2.20 4.44
N TRP A 80 -10.52 1.88 4.73
CA TRP A 80 -9.39 2.23 3.89
C TRP A 80 -8.92 1.03 3.08
N TYR A 81 -8.69 1.25 1.80
CA TYR A 81 -8.15 0.27 0.87
C TYR A 81 -6.77 0.71 0.39
N ILE A 82 -5.76 -0.11 0.65
CA ILE A 82 -4.36 0.18 0.36
C ILE A 82 -3.78 -1.00 -0.43
N LYS A 83 -3.14 -0.69 -1.57
CA LYS A 83 -2.60 -1.68 -2.51
C LYS A 83 -1.21 -1.28 -2.99
N TRP A 84 -0.25 -2.20 -2.89
CA TRP A 84 1.14 -1.97 -3.28
C TRP A 84 1.85 -3.26 -3.70
N TYR A 85 3.01 -3.13 -4.32
CA TYR A 85 3.98 -4.22 -4.52
C TYR A 85 5.40 -3.74 -4.22
N PHE A 86 6.36 -4.64 -4.23
CA PHE A 86 7.76 -4.30 -3.98
C PHE A 86 8.60 -4.39 -5.25
N THR A 87 9.45 -3.38 -5.46
CA THR A 87 10.58 -3.38 -6.38
C THR A 87 11.81 -3.03 -5.57
N ASP A 88 12.28 -4.01 -4.77
CA ASP A 88 13.30 -3.84 -3.73
C ASP A 88 14.43 -2.90 -4.18
N PRO A 89 14.71 -1.78 -3.49
CA PRO A 89 14.27 -1.42 -2.12
C PRO A 89 12.97 -0.60 -2.01
N ILE A 90 12.20 -0.46 -3.09
CA ILE A 90 11.09 0.48 -3.20
C ILE A 90 9.74 -0.23 -2.98
N SER A 91 8.81 0.45 -2.31
CA SER A 91 7.38 0.08 -2.33
C SER A 91 6.63 0.92 -3.36
N VAL A 92 6.04 0.27 -4.36
CA VAL A 92 5.24 0.96 -5.37
C VAL A 92 3.76 0.89 -4.98
N PHE A 93 3.17 2.06 -4.70
CA PHE A 93 1.77 2.18 -4.33
C PHE A 93 0.88 2.30 -5.57
N ILE A 94 -0.09 1.39 -5.64
CA ILE A 94 -1.08 1.33 -6.70
C ILE A 94 -2.33 2.13 -6.33
N SER A 95 -2.78 2.01 -5.07
CA SER A 95 -3.97 2.70 -4.58
C SER A 95 -3.88 2.91 -3.07
N VAL A 96 -4.32 4.07 -2.62
CA VAL A 96 -4.42 4.48 -1.21
C VAL A 96 -5.64 5.39 -1.13
N HIS A 97 -6.78 4.85 -0.71
CA HIS A 97 -8.03 5.63 -0.63
C HIS A 97 -8.99 5.02 0.39
N HIS A 98 -10.06 5.75 0.65
CA HIS A 98 -11.26 5.33 1.35
C HIS A 98 -12.50 5.83 0.61
#